data_AF-A0A7S2LEM6-F1
#
_entry.id   AF-A0A7S2LEM6-F1
#
_cell.length_a   1.000
_cell.length_b   1.000
_cell.length_c   1.000
_cell.angle_alpha   90.00
_cell.angle_beta   90.00
_cell.angle_gamma   90.00
#
_symmetry.space_group_name_H-M   'P 1'
#
loop_
_entity.id
_entity.type
_entity.pdbx_description
1 polymer ?
#
loop_
_entity_poly.entity_id
_entity_poly.type
_entity_poly.pdbx_seq_one_letter_code
_entity_poly.pdbx_strand_id
1 'polypeptide(L)'
;ETLASVSQCHYMHFAADKKLRAPKKKRDDDSLNDTSGSRGRPKAVPSFWQQSSSDKALDIASAYYRREKQQQHQHRRQQIERKKWIERKVRNTPLSGISSSTFNILPSGPLKHVASYLAAPSRVLFDIALYGIDTKPCSSISSGVAGNQWDVLDFGDIEKDLARNLRDRHIKAILLCIDAVSNVKRLKLTNCVNITGAGLEPLRDSRVIEQIDLGIVSNRTRGWGVHPMPQIVYEQVVPILDSIIEGEGCALKHLQFPKLWRNDDDRFLARYNEMLRRRGRIRCRNCAKSSYPKMEDVVAVRRAALYRIHQASSRTVGQLQSNTCSNCLNHFCGVCRRDEEKTLRFCGDGCGKNFCSNCTTFNTCNSCKKESCASCETFFNCCSSHCDRKICSGCILKKTCEKCRRSWCQHCEHSGPIKLHNMGGNEERVQCTRCLCCAS
;
A
#
# COMPACT_ATOMS: atom_id res chain seq x y z
N GLU A 1 -15.13 15.25 17.10
CA GLU A 1 -16.55 15.03 17.44
C GLU A 1 -17.53 15.60 16.40
N THR A 2 -17.32 16.81 15.87
CA THR A 2 -18.19 17.41 14.83
C THR A 2 -18.32 16.58 13.55
N LEU A 3 -17.26 15.86 13.14
CA LEU A 3 -17.29 14.96 11.98
C LEU A 3 -18.00 13.62 12.23
N ALA A 4 -18.14 13.19 13.49
CA ALA A 4 -18.83 11.95 13.84
C ALA A 4 -20.37 12.12 13.82
N SER A 5 -20.86 13.31 14.18
CA SER A 5 -22.30 13.62 14.25
C SER A 5 -23.02 13.62 12.88
N VAL A 6 -22.33 13.96 11.79
CA VAL A 6 -22.95 14.09 10.44
C VAL A 6 -23.15 12.74 9.75
N SER A 7 -22.39 11.71 10.14
CA SER A 7 -22.46 10.37 9.54
C SER A 7 -23.70 9.59 9.98
N GLN A 8 -24.27 9.91 11.16
CA GLN A 8 -25.37 9.14 11.76
C GLN A 8 -26.75 9.63 11.28
N CYS A 9 -26.93 10.92 10.94
CA CYS A 9 -28.23 11.46 10.52
C CYS A 9 -28.71 10.97 9.14
N HIS A 10 -27.83 10.59 8.21
CA HIS A 10 -28.25 10.20 6.85
C HIS A 10 -28.55 8.70 6.67
N TYR A 11 -28.13 7.84 7.61
CA TYR A 11 -28.33 6.40 7.49
C TYR A 11 -29.80 5.99 7.75
N MET A 12 -30.56 6.81 8.48
CA MET A 12 -31.97 6.54 8.80
C MET A 12 -32.93 6.81 7.62
N HIS A 13 -32.54 7.63 6.64
CA HIS A 13 -33.42 7.99 5.52
C HIS A 13 -33.43 6.97 4.37
N PHE A 14 -32.48 6.04 4.31
CA PHE A 14 -32.37 5.07 3.20
C PHE A 14 -33.09 3.74 3.44
N ALA A 15 -33.58 3.46 4.65
CA ALA A 15 -34.22 2.19 4.98
C ALA A 15 -35.70 2.09 4.57
N ALA A 16 -36.33 3.19 4.14
CA ALA A 16 -37.79 3.23 3.95
C ALA A 16 -38.29 2.81 2.55
N ASP A 17 -37.44 2.71 1.52
CA ASP A 17 -37.94 2.81 0.14
C ASP A 17 -37.59 1.64 -0.81
N LYS A 18 -37.74 0.39 -0.33
CA LYS A 18 -37.74 -0.79 -1.20
C LYS A 18 -38.84 -1.79 -0.83
N LYS A 19 -40.07 -1.48 -1.26
CA LYS A 19 -41.12 -2.49 -1.51
C LYS A 19 -41.63 -2.33 -2.94
N LEU A 20 -40.94 -2.97 -3.89
CA LEU A 20 -41.52 -3.23 -5.23
C LEU A 20 -41.71 -4.74 -5.39
N ARG A 21 -42.98 -5.13 -5.44
CA ARG A 21 -43.47 -6.49 -5.66
C ARG A 21 -43.12 -6.94 -7.08
N ALA A 22 -42.55 -8.13 -7.22
CA ALA A 22 -42.47 -8.84 -8.49
C ALA A 22 -43.81 -9.53 -8.82
N PRO A 23 -44.22 -9.65 -10.11
CA PRO A 23 -45.46 -10.31 -10.48
C PRO A 23 -45.32 -11.84 -10.35
N LYS A 24 -46.24 -12.46 -9.58
CA LYS A 24 -46.40 -13.92 -9.51
C LYS A 24 -46.96 -14.42 -10.85
N LYS A 25 -46.19 -15.24 -11.56
CA LYS A 25 -46.66 -15.99 -12.72
C LYS A 25 -47.33 -17.26 -12.20
N LYS A 26 -48.66 -17.34 -12.29
CA LYS A 26 -49.44 -18.56 -12.10
C LYS A 26 -48.99 -19.58 -13.16
N ARG A 27 -48.55 -20.75 -12.72
CA ARG A 27 -48.53 -21.97 -13.55
C ARG A 27 -49.81 -22.70 -13.18
N ASP A 28 -50.69 -22.87 -14.15
CA ASP A 28 -51.80 -23.79 -14.04
C ASP A 28 -51.24 -25.19 -14.35
N ASP A 29 -51.41 -26.09 -13.38
CA ASP A 29 -51.25 -27.52 -13.52
C ASP A 29 -52.46 -28.05 -14.29
N ASP A 30 -52.21 -28.75 -15.41
CA ASP A 30 -53.17 -29.71 -15.96
C ASP A 30 -52.45 -31.04 -16.15
N SER A 31 -52.85 -31.96 -15.29
CA SER A 31 -52.65 -33.40 -15.38
C SER A 31 -53.45 -33.97 -16.55
N LEU A 32 -52.85 -34.84 -17.37
CA LEU A 32 -53.58 -35.94 -18.01
C LEU A 32 -52.62 -37.10 -18.33
N ASN A 33 -53.08 -38.28 -17.91
CA ASN A 33 -52.46 -39.58 -18.07
C ASN A 33 -52.55 -40.12 -19.51
N ASP A 34 -51.61 -41.03 -19.76
CA ASP A 34 -51.74 -42.30 -20.48
C ASP A 34 -51.62 -42.46 -22.00
N THR A 35 -50.84 -43.53 -22.26
CA THR A 35 -50.85 -44.56 -23.31
C THR A 35 -50.44 -44.30 -24.77
N SER A 36 -49.39 -45.05 -25.12
CA SER A 36 -49.20 -45.86 -26.33
C SER A 36 -48.75 -45.19 -27.64
N GLY A 37 -47.53 -45.59 -28.04
CA GLY A 37 -47.17 -46.13 -29.35
C GLY A 37 -47.63 -45.40 -30.62
N SER A 38 -46.70 -44.77 -31.33
CA SER A 38 -46.49 -45.00 -32.78
C SER A 38 -45.35 -44.13 -33.32
N ARG A 39 -44.52 -44.76 -34.16
CA ARG A 39 -43.49 -44.09 -34.97
C ARG A 39 -44.18 -43.16 -35.97
N GLY A 40 -43.95 -41.85 -35.83
CA GLY A 40 -44.44 -40.82 -36.75
C GLY A 40 -43.32 -39.84 -37.13
N ARG A 41 -43.14 -39.65 -38.43
CA ARG A 41 -42.15 -38.78 -39.11
C ARG A 41 -41.98 -37.39 -38.48
N PRO A 42 -40.77 -36.78 -38.56
CA PRO A 42 -40.55 -35.40 -38.16
C PRO A 42 -41.34 -34.45 -39.06
N LYS A 43 -42.33 -33.75 -38.49
CA LYS A 43 -42.95 -32.58 -39.14
C LYS A 43 -42.00 -31.39 -38.97
N ALA A 44 -41.71 -30.73 -40.09
CA ALA A 44 -40.92 -29.51 -40.15
C ALA A 44 -41.51 -28.45 -39.21
N VAL A 45 -40.67 -27.95 -38.29
CA VAL A 45 -40.99 -26.82 -37.42
C VAL A 45 -40.95 -25.55 -38.28
N PRO A 46 -41.96 -24.66 -38.24
CA PRO A 46 -41.92 -23.39 -38.95
C PRO A 46 -40.75 -22.54 -38.46
N SER A 47 -39.82 -22.22 -39.35
CA SER A 47 -38.60 -21.42 -39.12
C SER A 47 -38.86 -19.95 -38.76
N PHE A 48 -40.11 -19.55 -38.51
CA PHE A 48 -40.50 -18.14 -38.36
C PHE A 48 -40.46 -17.62 -36.91
N TRP A 49 -40.35 -18.49 -35.90
CA TRP A 49 -40.39 -18.08 -34.48
C TRP A 49 -39.04 -18.01 -33.76
N GLN A 50 -37.93 -18.33 -34.43
CA GLN A 50 -36.59 -18.29 -33.80
C GLN A 50 -35.81 -16.98 -34.02
N GLN A 51 -36.23 -16.10 -34.94
CA GLN A 51 -35.53 -14.82 -35.17
C GLN A 51 -36.02 -13.67 -34.28
N SER A 52 -37.32 -13.58 -33.93
CA SER A 52 -37.84 -12.41 -33.18
C SER A 52 -37.49 -12.37 -31.68
N SER A 53 -37.01 -13.47 -31.11
CA SER A 53 -36.59 -13.56 -29.70
C SER A 53 -35.17 -13.03 -29.47
N SER A 54 -34.30 -13.17 -30.47
CA SER A 54 -32.89 -12.74 -30.39
C SER A 54 -32.76 -11.21 -30.41
N ASP A 55 -33.51 -10.53 -31.26
CA ASP A 55 -33.43 -9.07 -31.40
C ASP A 55 -33.93 -8.35 -30.15
N LYS A 56 -35.01 -8.84 -29.52
CA LYS A 56 -35.51 -8.31 -28.24
C LYS A 56 -34.51 -8.49 -27.10
N ALA A 57 -33.76 -9.59 -27.08
CA ALA A 57 -32.73 -9.82 -26.08
C ALA A 57 -31.55 -8.84 -26.26
N LEU A 58 -31.18 -8.53 -27.51
CA LEU A 58 -30.13 -7.57 -27.83
C LEU A 58 -30.51 -6.13 -27.43
N ASP A 59 -31.77 -5.75 -27.65
CA ASP A 59 -32.30 -4.44 -27.27
C ASP A 59 -32.33 -4.26 -25.74
N ILE A 60 -32.76 -5.29 -25.00
CA ILE A 60 -32.77 -5.28 -23.53
C ILE A 60 -31.34 -5.18 -22.98
N ALA A 61 -30.39 -5.95 -23.53
CA ALA A 61 -28.98 -5.88 -23.13
C ALA A 61 -28.37 -4.50 -23.41
N SER A 62 -28.69 -3.91 -24.57
CA SER A 62 -28.24 -2.58 -24.96
C SER A 62 -28.81 -1.49 -24.04
N ALA A 63 -30.09 -1.59 -23.66
CA ALA A 63 -30.72 -0.67 -22.72
C ALA A 63 -30.12 -0.77 -21.30
N TYR A 64 -29.82 -2.00 -20.84
CA TYR A 64 -29.16 -2.23 -19.56
C TYR A 64 -27.76 -1.61 -19.53
N TYR A 65 -26.95 -1.86 -20.56
CA TYR A 65 -25.60 -1.31 -20.68
C TYR A 65 -25.60 0.24 -20.70
N ARG A 66 -26.58 0.86 -21.38
CA ARG A 66 -26.74 2.32 -21.38
C ARG A 66 -27.06 2.86 -19.98
N ARG A 67 -27.95 2.21 -19.23
CA ARG A 67 -28.29 2.61 -17.85
C ARG A 67 -27.11 2.48 -16.91
N GLU A 68 -26.34 1.39 -17.00
CA GLU A 68 -25.14 1.20 -16.18
C GLU A 68 -24.08 2.27 -16.47
N LYS A 69 -23.83 2.60 -17.75
CA LYS A 69 -22.95 3.72 -18.12
C LYS A 69 -23.44 5.06 -17.58
N GLN A 70 -24.75 5.34 -17.64
CA GLN A 70 -25.32 6.57 -17.09
C GLN A 70 -25.15 6.65 -15.57
N GLN A 71 -25.40 5.57 -14.83
CA GLN A 71 -25.18 5.51 -13.38
C GLN A 71 -23.70 5.72 -13.04
N GLN A 72 -22.79 5.08 -13.77
CA GLN A 72 -21.35 5.25 -13.56
C GLN A 72 -20.88 6.67 -13.86
N HIS A 73 -21.49 7.33 -14.85
CA HIS A 73 -21.21 8.73 -15.16
C HIS A 73 -21.75 9.68 -14.09
N GLN A 74 -22.97 9.47 -13.59
CA GLN A 74 -23.55 10.23 -12.48
C GLN A 74 -22.72 10.11 -11.20
N HIS A 75 -22.31 8.88 -10.84
CA HIS A 75 -21.43 8.66 -9.68
C HIS A 75 -20.09 9.40 -9.84
N ARG A 76 -19.47 9.36 -11.04
CA ARG A 76 -18.25 10.14 -11.31
C ARG A 76 -18.46 11.65 -11.17
N ARG A 77 -19.58 12.20 -11.66
CA ARG A 77 -19.90 13.62 -11.50
C ARG A 77 -20.07 14.01 -10.03
N GLN A 78 -20.78 13.19 -9.23
CA GLN A 78 -20.94 13.43 -7.80
C GLN A 78 -19.60 13.41 -7.04
N GLN A 79 -18.71 12.47 -7.38
CA GLN A 79 -17.36 12.42 -6.78
C GLN A 79 -16.52 13.66 -7.15
N ILE A 80 -16.60 14.13 -8.40
CA ILE A 80 -15.92 15.34 -8.86
C ILE A 80 -16.46 16.57 -8.13
N GLU A 81 -17.78 16.73 -8.01
CA GLU A 81 -18.37 17.88 -7.30
C GLU A 81 -18.08 17.84 -5.80
N ARG A 82 -18.09 16.66 -5.17
CA ARG A 82 -17.66 16.49 -3.77
C ARG A 82 -16.19 16.91 -3.59
N LYS A 83 -15.30 16.49 -4.51
CA LYS A 83 -13.89 16.89 -4.49
C LYS A 83 -13.74 18.40 -4.66
N LYS A 84 -14.43 19.00 -5.63
CA LYS A 84 -14.43 20.46 -5.82
C LYS A 84 -14.97 21.20 -4.60
N TRP A 85 -16.00 20.69 -3.95
CA TRP A 85 -16.55 21.28 -2.72
C TRP A 85 -15.55 21.25 -1.57
N ILE A 86 -14.88 20.10 -1.35
CA ILE A 86 -13.80 19.98 -0.36
C ILE A 86 -12.66 20.95 -0.69
N GLU A 87 -12.21 21.00 -1.94
CA GLU A 87 -11.15 21.93 -2.37
C GLU A 87 -11.56 23.40 -2.21
N ARG A 88 -12.82 23.76 -2.47
CA ARG A 88 -13.36 25.10 -2.22
C ARG A 88 -13.40 25.40 -0.74
N LYS A 89 -13.86 24.45 0.09
CA LYS A 89 -13.86 24.60 1.55
C LYS A 89 -12.44 24.78 2.07
N VAL A 90 -11.49 23.93 1.69
CA VAL A 90 -10.09 24.03 2.11
C VAL A 90 -9.43 25.32 1.63
N ARG A 91 -9.68 25.77 0.39
CA ARG A 91 -9.18 27.07 -0.11
C ARG A 91 -9.81 28.27 0.60
N ASN A 92 -11.08 28.18 0.96
CA ASN A 92 -11.82 29.28 1.57
C ASN A 92 -11.77 29.24 3.11
N THR A 93 -11.25 28.18 3.73
CA THR A 93 -10.83 28.23 5.13
C THR A 93 -9.56 29.07 5.17
N PRO A 94 -9.57 30.27 5.74
CA PRO A 94 -8.38 31.10 5.80
C PRO A 94 -7.39 30.43 6.75
N LEU A 95 -6.42 29.68 6.20
CA LEU A 95 -5.24 29.25 6.97
C LEU A 95 -4.42 30.46 7.45
N SER A 96 -4.66 31.63 6.87
CA SER A 96 -4.09 32.92 7.24
C SER A 96 -4.89 33.70 8.30
N GLY A 97 -6.01 33.16 8.82
CA GLY A 97 -6.95 33.94 9.64
C GLY A 97 -7.00 33.62 11.13
N ILE A 98 -6.58 32.42 11.57
CA ILE A 98 -6.39 32.16 13.00
C ILE A 98 -4.95 32.55 13.31
N SER A 99 -4.76 33.84 13.62
CA SER A 99 -3.51 34.32 14.20
C SER A 99 -3.10 33.37 15.33
N SER A 100 -1.89 32.80 15.22
CA SER A 100 -1.22 31.89 16.16
C SER A 100 -1.30 32.36 17.63
N SER A 101 -1.62 33.64 17.86
CA SER A 101 -1.88 34.24 19.17
C SER A 101 -2.81 33.47 20.10
N THR A 102 -3.81 32.71 19.61
CA THR A 102 -4.76 32.02 20.51
C THR A 102 -4.19 30.73 21.11
N PHE A 103 -3.28 30.05 20.42
CA PHE A 103 -2.68 28.80 20.92
C PHE A 103 -1.61 29.03 21.99
N ASN A 104 -1.04 30.24 22.07
CA ASN A 104 -0.11 30.64 23.12
C ASN A 104 -0.74 30.63 24.53
N ILE A 105 -2.06 30.53 24.63
CA ILE A 105 -2.79 30.52 25.91
C ILE A 105 -2.84 29.11 26.52
N LEU A 106 -2.66 28.05 25.71
CA LEU A 106 -2.72 26.69 26.22
C LEU A 106 -1.41 26.32 26.95
N PRO A 107 -1.49 25.77 28.18
CA PRO A 107 -0.29 25.31 28.88
C PRO A 107 0.39 24.18 28.09
N SER A 108 1.73 24.17 28.09
CA SER A 108 2.54 23.20 27.36
C SER A 108 2.37 21.76 27.85
N GLY A 109 1.94 21.57 29.11
CA GLY A 109 1.72 20.26 29.72
C GLY A 109 0.70 19.39 28.98
N PRO A 110 -0.58 19.82 28.87
CA PRO A 110 -1.59 19.10 28.09
C PRO A 110 -1.20 18.88 26.62
N LEU A 111 -0.57 19.87 25.98
CA LEU A 111 -0.11 19.74 24.59
C LEU A 111 0.96 18.65 24.43
N LYS A 112 1.92 18.58 25.36
CA LYS A 112 2.94 17.52 25.41
C LYS A 112 2.31 16.15 25.65
N HIS A 113 1.30 16.07 26.51
CA HIS A 113 0.57 14.83 26.76
C HIS A 113 -0.14 14.35 25.48
N VAL A 114 -0.88 15.23 24.80
CA VAL A 114 -1.52 14.91 23.51
C VAL A 114 -0.51 14.47 22.47
N ALA A 115 0.60 15.20 22.35
CA ALA A 115 1.65 14.87 21.39
C ALA A 115 2.27 13.49 21.66
N SER A 116 2.39 13.04 22.91
CA SER A 116 2.96 11.73 23.23
C SER A 116 2.18 10.53 22.63
N TYR A 117 0.91 10.72 22.26
CA TYR A 117 0.09 9.71 21.58
C TYR A 117 0.23 9.74 20.05
N LEU A 118 0.90 10.75 19.50
CA LEU A 118 1.08 10.91 18.06
C LEU A 118 2.36 10.22 17.58
N ALA A 119 2.31 9.69 16.35
CA ALA A 119 3.52 9.22 15.66
C ALA A 119 4.54 10.35 15.53
N ALA A 120 5.83 10.01 15.39
CA ALA A 120 6.90 10.99 15.33
C ALA A 120 6.66 12.13 14.31
N PRO A 121 6.33 11.86 13.01
CA PRO A 121 6.07 12.97 12.09
C PRO A 121 4.85 13.81 12.49
N SER A 122 3.80 13.20 13.05
CA SER A 122 2.62 13.91 13.55
C SER A 122 2.92 14.82 14.74
N ARG A 123 3.84 14.41 15.64
CA ARG A 123 4.31 15.27 16.75
C ARG A 123 4.95 16.55 16.26
N VAL A 124 5.85 16.45 15.29
CA VAL A 124 6.53 17.64 14.73
C VAL A 124 5.57 18.50 13.92
N LEU A 125 4.68 17.88 13.15
CA LEU A 125 3.63 18.61 12.42
C LEU A 125 2.69 19.36 13.36
N PHE A 126 2.35 18.76 14.50
CA PHE A 126 1.56 19.40 15.54
C PHE A 126 2.29 20.60 16.14
N ASP A 127 3.58 20.46 16.45
CA ASP A 127 4.42 21.55 16.95
C ASP A 127 4.51 22.71 15.94
N ILE A 128 4.78 22.41 14.67
CA ILE A 128 4.80 23.39 13.57
C ILE A 128 3.44 24.06 13.38
N ALA A 129 2.34 23.34 13.60
CA ALA A 129 1.00 23.93 13.50
C ALA A 129 0.70 24.91 14.64
N LEU A 130 1.25 24.69 15.83
CA LEU A 130 1.08 25.57 16.99
C LEU A 130 1.90 26.86 16.83
N TYR A 131 3.18 26.73 16.43
CA TYR A 131 4.13 27.85 16.42
C TYR A 131 4.32 28.49 15.04
N GLY A 132 3.85 27.84 13.97
CA GLY A 132 4.04 28.30 12.60
C GLY A 132 5.34 27.79 11.97
N ILE A 133 5.41 27.87 10.64
CA ILE A 133 6.58 27.44 9.84
C ILE A 133 7.68 28.52 9.84
N ASP A 134 7.29 29.79 9.98
CA ASP A 134 8.17 30.93 9.79
C ASP A 134 8.89 31.38 11.07
N THR A 135 8.58 30.77 12.22
CA THR A 135 9.35 31.00 13.43
C THR A 135 10.72 30.38 13.21
N LYS A 136 11.71 31.26 12.98
CA LYS A 136 13.14 30.97 12.96
C LYS A 136 13.41 29.83 13.96
N PRO A 137 14.00 28.68 13.54
CA PRO A 137 14.13 27.50 14.39
C PRO A 137 14.77 27.92 15.71
N CYS A 138 13.94 28.07 16.73
CA CYS A 138 14.37 28.64 18.00
C CYS A 138 15.21 27.57 18.66
N SER A 139 16.53 27.74 18.57
CA SER A 139 17.53 26.95 19.29
C SER A 139 17.28 26.85 20.79
N SER A 140 16.33 27.63 21.34
CA SER A 140 15.98 27.70 22.76
C SER A 140 14.57 27.21 23.09
N ILE A 141 13.72 26.95 22.09
CA ILE A 141 12.34 26.47 22.29
C ILE A 141 12.13 25.26 21.37
N SER A 142 12.92 24.22 21.58
CA SER A 142 12.39 22.87 21.42
C SER A 142 11.26 22.77 22.45
N SER A 143 10.08 23.20 22.02
CA SER A 143 8.82 23.00 22.70
C SER A 143 8.82 21.53 23.10
N GLY A 144 9.02 21.26 24.39
CA GLY A 144 9.22 19.89 24.91
C GLY A 144 8.05 18.93 24.62
N VAL A 145 7.04 19.41 23.90
CA VAL A 145 5.92 18.72 23.26
C VAL A 145 6.41 17.66 22.27
N ALA A 146 7.38 17.99 21.42
CA ALA A 146 7.77 17.09 20.35
C ALA A 146 8.54 15.85 20.89
N GLY A 147 9.25 15.99 22.01
CA GLY A 147 10.08 14.93 22.61
C GLY A 147 11.49 14.86 22.01
N ASN A 148 12.30 13.88 22.45
CA ASN A 148 13.72 13.75 22.10
C ASN A 148 14.06 12.49 21.28
N GLN A 149 13.07 11.68 20.92
CA GLN A 149 13.26 10.43 20.18
C GLN A 149 12.87 10.63 18.72
N TRP A 150 13.86 11.03 17.91
CA TRP A 150 13.75 11.32 16.47
C TRP A 150 14.64 10.43 15.61
N ASP A 151 15.19 9.36 16.19
CA ASP A 151 16.08 8.46 15.47
C ASP A 151 15.43 7.86 14.22
N VAL A 152 14.11 7.67 14.23
CA VAL A 152 13.31 7.26 13.07
C VAL A 152 12.22 8.29 12.74
N LEU A 153 12.27 8.82 11.52
CA LEU A 153 11.23 9.67 10.94
C LEU A 153 10.63 8.96 9.71
N ASP A 154 9.53 8.24 9.90
CA ASP A 154 8.81 7.51 8.85
C ASP A 154 7.46 8.16 8.55
N PHE A 155 7.35 8.84 7.41
CA PHE A 155 6.08 9.43 6.96
C PHE A 155 5.04 8.39 6.52
N GLY A 156 5.38 7.10 6.59
CA GLY A 156 4.42 5.99 6.50
C GLY A 156 3.52 5.86 7.72
N ASP A 157 3.90 6.45 8.85
CA ASP A 157 3.18 6.35 10.13
C ASP A 157 2.07 7.41 10.30
N ILE A 158 1.91 8.31 9.32
CA ILE A 158 0.84 9.31 9.30
C ILE A 158 -0.20 8.98 8.22
N GLU A 159 -1.34 9.64 8.26
CA GLU A 159 -2.40 9.42 7.27
C GLU A 159 -1.88 9.66 5.85
N LYS A 160 -2.18 8.71 4.95
CA LYS A 160 -1.70 8.76 3.57
C LYS A 160 -2.04 10.09 2.88
N ASP A 161 -3.24 10.62 3.10
CA ASP A 161 -3.65 11.88 2.49
C ASP A 161 -2.91 13.09 3.07
N LEU A 162 -2.56 13.06 4.36
CA LEU A 162 -1.73 14.08 5.00
C LEU A 162 -0.30 14.05 4.44
N ALA A 163 0.34 12.88 4.40
CA ALA A 163 1.68 12.71 3.82
C ALA A 163 1.73 13.17 2.35
N ARG A 164 0.71 12.85 1.56
CA ARG A 164 0.61 13.31 0.16
C ARG A 164 0.52 14.81 0.02
N ASN A 165 -0.01 15.53 1.01
CA ASN A 165 -0.12 16.98 1.01
C ASN A 165 1.17 17.69 1.47
N LEU A 166 2.16 16.94 1.97
CA LEU A 166 3.45 17.50 2.33
C LEU A 166 4.22 17.94 1.08
N ARG A 167 4.88 19.09 1.20
CA ARG A 167 5.71 19.74 0.18
C ARG A 167 7.08 20.03 0.80
N ASP A 168 8.05 20.42 -0.01
CA ASP A 168 9.42 20.71 0.43
C ASP A 168 9.51 21.69 1.59
N ARG A 169 8.70 22.76 1.60
CA ARG A 169 8.65 23.72 2.72
C ARG A 169 8.27 23.06 4.05
N HIS A 170 7.35 22.08 4.02
CA HIS A 170 6.91 21.37 5.23
C HIS A 170 8.01 20.40 5.68
N ILE A 171 8.62 19.64 4.75
CA ILE A 171 9.73 18.73 5.08
C ILE A 171 10.92 19.49 5.64
N LYS A 172 11.30 20.61 5.03
CA LYS A 172 12.38 21.49 5.52
C LYS A 172 12.10 21.97 6.93
N ALA A 173 10.88 22.46 7.19
CA ALA A 173 10.47 22.92 8.52
C ALA A 173 10.54 21.79 9.56
N ILE A 174 10.05 20.60 9.24
CA ILE A 174 10.12 19.42 10.11
C ILE A 174 11.57 19.07 10.43
N LEU A 175 12.43 18.99 9.42
CA LEU A 175 13.83 18.59 9.60
C LEU A 175 14.63 19.63 10.39
N LEU A 176 14.35 20.92 10.20
CA LEU A 176 14.95 21.99 11.02
C LEU A 176 14.45 21.94 12.47
N CYS A 177 13.15 21.74 12.67
CA CYS A 177 12.52 21.73 13.98
C CYS A 177 13.08 20.64 14.91
N ILE A 178 13.43 19.48 14.36
CA ILE A 178 13.99 18.35 15.15
C ILE A 178 15.51 18.25 15.10
N ASP A 179 16.18 19.26 14.53
CA ASP A 179 17.64 19.23 14.29
C ASP A 179 18.06 17.89 13.64
N ALA A 180 17.45 17.59 12.49
CA ALA A 180 17.54 16.28 11.87
C ALA A 180 18.97 15.89 11.48
N VAL A 181 19.83 16.87 11.18
CA VAL A 181 21.24 16.66 10.85
C VAL A 181 21.99 15.93 11.96
N SER A 182 21.60 16.13 13.23
CA SER A 182 22.22 15.55 14.42
C SER A 182 21.39 14.43 15.06
N ASN A 183 20.08 14.37 14.82
CA ASN A 183 19.18 13.47 15.55
C ASN A 183 18.54 12.35 14.72
N VAL A 184 18.35 12.54 13.41
CA VAL A 184 17.61 11.58 12.58
C VAL A 184 18.55 10.54 11.97
N LYS A 185 18.45 9.29 12.44
CA LYS A 185 19.21 8.15 11.90
C LYS A 185 18.53 7.53 10.68
N ARG A 186 17.19 7.58 10.61
CA ARG A 186 16.42 6.89 9.57
C ARG A 186 15.31 7.79 9.08
N LEU A 187 15.44 8.27 7.85
CA LEU A 187 14.41 9.04 7.16
C LEU A 187 13.72 8.18 6.11
N LYS A 188 12.39 8.13 6.14
CA LYS A 188 11.59 7.46 5.10
C LYS A 188 10.46 8.35 4.61
N LEU A 189 10.51 8.71 3.33
CA LEU A 189 9.57 9.62 2.68
C LEU A 189 8.34 8.89 2.11
N THR A 190 7.92 7.81 2.78
CA THR A 190 6.77 6.99 2.36
C THR A 190 5.54 7.89 2.19
N ASN A 191 4.84 7.77 1.06
CA ASN A 191 3.64 8.55 0.69
C ASN A 191 3.83 10.06 0.40
N CYS A 192 5.02 10.63 0.56
CA CYS A 192 5.29 12.06 0.30
C CYS A 192 5.44 12.34 -1.22
N VAL A 193 4.35 12.25 -1.98
CA VAL A 193 4.38 12.29 -3.47
C VAL A 193 4.67 13.66 -4.08
N ASN A 194 4.43 14.75 -3.34
CA ASN A 194 4.51 16.13 -3.83
C ASN A 194 5.79 16.87 -3.40
N ILE A 195 6.83 16.12 -2.99
CA ILE A 195 8.14 16.69 -2.67
C ILE A 195 9.03 16.64 -3.90
N THR A 196 9.78 17.70 -4.15
CA THR A 196 10.77 17.77 -5.23
C THR A 196 12.15 17.33 -4.77
N GLY A 197 12.42 17.38 -3.46
CA GLY A 197 13.69 17.00 -2.87
C GLY A 197 14.43 18.16 -2.21
N ALA A 198 14.16 19.41 -2.62
CA ALA A 198 14.70 20.62 -2.00
C ALA A 198 14.42 20.72 -0.49
N GLY A 199 13.35 20.08 -0.02
CA GLY A 199 13.03 20.02 1.41
C GLY A 199 14.02 19.23 2.25
N LEU A 200 14.88 18.41 1.63
CA LEU A 200 15.90 17.60 2.29
C LEU A 200 17.18 18.37 2.59
N GLU A 201 17.29 19.63 2.17
CA GLU A 201 18.47 20.47 2.37
C GLU A 201 19.00 20.49 3.82
N PRO A 202 18.16 20.48 4.89
CA PRO A 202 18.66 20.42 6.27
C PRO A 202 19.45 19.15 6.63
N LEU A 203 19.47 18.11 5.79
CA LEU A 203 20.27 16.90 6.02
C LEU A 203 21.67 16.99 5.43
N ARG A 204 21.99 18.10 4.73
CA ARG A 204 23.33 18.34 4.22
C ARG A 204 24.35 18.18 5.35
N ASP A 205 25.44 17.50 5.04
CA ASP A 205 26.56 17.18 5.95
C ASP A 205 26.17 16.32 7.17
N SER A 206 25.00 15.69 7.16
CA SER A 206 24.59 14.81 8.26
C SER A 206 25.53 13.62 8.41
N ARG A 207 26.11 13.49 9.61
CA ARG A 207 26.99 12.38 9.96
C ARG A 207 26.25 11.22 10.62
N VAL A 208 25.07 11.46 11.19
CA VAL A 208 24.33 10.47 11.98
C VAL A 208 23.35 9.64 11.15
N ILE A 209 22.99 10.10 9.95
CA ILE A 209 21.97 9.44 9.14
C ILE A 209 22.47 8.08 8.63
N GLU A 210 21.78 7.02 8.99
CA GLU A 210 22.08 5.63 8.62
C GLU A 210 21.24 5.14 7.44
N GLN A 211 20.01 5.65 7.31
CA GLN A 211 19.10 5.26 6.25
C GLN A 211 18.34 6.45 5.69
N ILE A 212 18.32 6.53 4.35
CA ILE A 212 17.43 7.43 3.62
C ILE A 212 16.60 6.57 2.67
N ASP A 213 15.29 6.67 2.78
CA ASP A 213 14.34 5.97 1.93
C ASP A 213 13.50 6.95 1.13
N LEU A 214 13.91 7.15 -0.12
CA LEU A 214 13.24 8.00 -1.10
C LEU A 214 12.16 7.21 -1.88
N GLY A 215 11.85 5.99 -1.45
CA GLY A 215 10.77 5.17 -2.00
C GLY A 215 9.39 5.75 -1.67
N ILE A 216 9.02 6.85 -2.33
CA ILE A 216 7.79 7.62 -2.12
C ILE A 216 6.52 6.78 -2.37
N VAL A 217 6.60 5.79 -3.25
CA VAL A 217 5.43 5.01 -3.68
C VAL A 217 4.92 4.13 -2.55
N SER A 218 3.66 4.36 -2.16
CA SER A 218 2.94 3.49 -1.24
C SER A 218 2.91 2.07 -1.79
N ASN A 219 3.43 1.15 -0.99
CA ASN A 219 3.36 -0.30 -1.00
C ASN A 219 2.20 -1.02 -1.75
N ARG A 220 1.04 -0.37 -1.93
CA ARG A 220 -0.22 -1.02 -2.36
C ARG A 220 -0.56 -0.86 -3.86
N THR A 221 0.04 0.10 -4.55
CA THR A 221 -0.28 0.33 -5.98
C THR A 221 0.69 -0.45 -6.86
N ARG A 222 0.16 -1.48 -7.53
CA ARG A 222 0.90 -2.29 -8.49
C ARG A 222 1.18 -1.46 -9.74
N GLY A 223 2.46 -1.37 -10.12
CA GLY A 223 2.90 -0.71 -11.35
C GLY A 223 3.13 0.80 -11.23
N TRP A 224 3.46 1.41 -12.36
CA TRP A 224 3.75 2.84 -12.54
C TRP A 224 2.51 3.75 -12.35
N GLY A 225 1.33 3.18 -12.06
CA GLY A 225 0.05 3.89 -11.96
C GLY A 225 -0.17 4.71 -10.68
N VAL A 226 0.90 5.16 -10.01
CA VAL A 226 0.76 6.11 -8.91
C VAL A 226 0.49 7.48 -9.54
N HIS A 227 -0.74 7.94 -9.45
CA HIS A 227 -1.12 9.29 -9.81
C HIS A 227 -1.33 10.14 -8.54
N PRO A 228 -0.64 11.30 -8.40
CA PRO A 228 0.37 11.83 -9.33
C PRO A 228 1.69 11.05 -9.24
N MET A 229 2.48 11.11 -10.30
CA MET A 229 3.84 10.59 -10.31
C MET A 229 4.67 11.34 -9.25
N PRO A 230 5.56 10.67 -8.50
CA PRO A 230 6.43 11.33 -7.54
C PRO A 230 7.18 12.49 -8.19
N GLN A 231 7.19 13.65 -7.53
CA GLN A 231 7.82 14.87 -8.05
C GLN A 231 9.30 15.00 -7.70
N ILE A 232 9.89 13.98 -7.07
CA ILE A 232 11.27 14.04 -6.60
C ILE A 232 12.25 14.11 -7.79
N VAL A 233 13.09 15.15 -7.78
CA VAL A 233 13.99 15.54 -8.86
C VAL A 233 15.41 15.12 -8.48
N TYR A 234 16.10 14.41 -9.38
CA TYR A 234 17.44 13.87 -9.13
C TYR A 234 18.43 14.99 -8.80
N GLU A 235 18.40 16.07 -9.58
CA GLU A 235 19.29 17.23 -9.49
C GLU A 235 19.18 17.99 -8.16
N GLN A 236 18.03 17.91 -7.48
CA GLN A 236 17.85 18.55 -6.18
C GLN A 236 18.38 17.70 -5.02
N VAL A 237 18.29 16.37 -5.14
CA VAL A 237 18.60 15.47 -4.03
C VAL A 237 20.05 15.00 -4.04
N VAL A 238 20.61 14.77 -5.23
CA VAL A 238 21.98 14.24 -5.35
C VAL A 238 23.03 15.14 -4.70
N PRO A 239 23.02 16.48 -4.84
CA PRO A 239 23.98 17.33 -4.15
C PRO A 239 23.91 17.25 -2.61
N ILE A 240 22.75 16.90 -2.05
CA ILE A 240 22.59 16.69 -0.61
C ILE A 240 23.17 15.34 -0.21
N LEU A 241 22.84 14.29 -0.97
CA LEU A 241 23.38 12.96 -0.74
C LEU A 241 24.90 12.90 -0.90
N ASP A 242 25.45 13.67 -1.83
CA ASP A 242 26.90 13.82 -2.05
C ASP A 242 27.59 14.37 -0.81
N SER A 243 27.10 15.47 -0.27
CA SER A 243 27.66 16.07 0.93
C SER A 243 27.62 15.10 2.13
N ILE A 244 26.55 14.30 2.26
CA ILE A 244 26.46 13.25 3.29
C ILE A 244 27.54 12.17 3.10
N ILE A 245 27.80 11.71 1.88
CA ILE A 245 28.76 10.62 1.63
C ILE A 245 30.22 11.09 1.59
N GLU A 246 30.45 12.37 1.26
CA GLU A 246 31.77 13.02 1.27
C GLU A 246 32.22 13.35 2.70
N GLY A 247 31.26 13.52 3.63
CA GLY A 247 31.55 13.69 5.05
C GLY A 247 32.33 12.52 5.66
N GLU A 248 33.48 12.83 6.26
CA GLU A 248 34.27 11.85 7.01
C GLU A 248 33.44 11.25 8.16
N GLY A 249 33.48 9.92 8.29
CA GLY A 249 32.73 9.21 9.32
C GLY A 249 31.22 9.17 9.10
N CYS A 250 30.73 9.40 7.88
CA CYS A 250 29.29 9.31 7.58
C CYS A 250 28.72 7.96 8.02
N ALA A 251 27.51 7.96 8.60
CA ALA A 251 26.86 6.75 9.10
C ALA A 251 25.99 6.03 8.04
N LEU A 252 25.76 6.62 6.86
CA LEU A 252 24.80 6.14 5.85
C LEU A 252 25.04 4.68 5.39
N LYS A 253 24.22 3.74 5.82
CA LYS A 253 24.31 2.30 5.48
C LYS A 253 23.39 1.90 4.33
N HIS A 254 22.25 2.57 4.17
CA HIS A 254 21.22 2.18 3.21
C HIS A 254 20.53 3.39 2.58
N LEU A 255 20.44 3.39 1.26
CA LEU A 255 19.81 4.47 0.48
C LEU A 255 18.85 3.85 -0.55
N GLN A 256 17.54 3.98 -0.31
CA GLN A 256 16.54 3.49 -1.27
C GLN A 256 16.20 4.58 -2.27
N PHE A 257 16.54 4.38 -3.54
CA PHE A 257 16.17 5.29 -4.61
C PHE A 257 14.71 5.14 -5.05
N PRO A 258 14.09 6.22 -5.56
CA PRO A 258 12.86 6.14 -6.33
C PRO A 258 13.04 5.18 -7.51
N LYS A 259 11.97 4.47 -7.91
CA LYS A 259 12.03 3.57 -9.08
C LYS A 259 12.40 4.32 -10.37
N LEU A 260 12.05 5.60 -10.46
CA LEU A 260 12.32 6.47 -11.62
C LEU A 260 13.82 6.64 -11.88
N TRP A 261 14.63 6.79 -10.83
CA TRP A 261 16.06 7.09 -10.97
C TRP A 261 16.93 5.86 -11.24
N ARG A 262 16.33 4.66 -11.34
CA ARG A 262 17.12 3.42 -11.50
C ARG A 262 17.81 3.30 -12.86
N ASN A 263 17.46 4.16 -13.80
CA ASN A 263 18.07 4.21 -15.14
C ASN A 263 19.01 5.42 -15.34
N ASP A 264 19.10 6.31 -14.34
CA ASP A 264 19.80 7.59 -14.46
C ASP A 264 21.25 7.49 -13.93
N ASP A 265 22.02 8.56 -14.18
CA ASP A 265 23.46 8.73 -14.00
C ASP A 265 24.12 7.85 -12.91
N ASP A 266 25.00 6.97 -13.38
CA ASP A 266 25.80 6.02 -12.60
C ASP A 266 26.87 6.72 -11.72
N ARG A 267 27.12 8.03 -11.89
CA ARG A 267 28.19 8.76 -11.18
C ARG A 267 27.96 8.83 -9.68
N PHE A 268 26.76 9.21 -9.22
CA PHE A 268 26.45 9.22 -7.79
C PHE A 268 26.61 7.81 -7.20
N LEU A 269 26.06 6.81 -7.92
CA LEU A 269 26.08 5.43 -7.47
C LEU A 269 27.49 4.85 -7.39
N ALA A 270 28.37 5.23 -8.31
CA ALA A 270 29.78 4.86 -8.26
C ALA A 270 30.44 5.38 -6.97
N ARG A 271 30.25 6.66 -6.64
CA ARG A 271 30.76 7.27 -5.39
C ARG A 271 30.16 6.64 -4.14
N TYR A 272 28.85 6.43 -4.12
CA TYR A 272 28.17 5.79 -2.99
C TYR A 272 28.66 4.35 -2.76
N ASN A 273 28.80 3.56 -3.83
CA ASN A 273 29.36 2.21 -3.74
C ASN A 273 30.82 2.24 -3.26
N GLU A 274 31.60 3.21 -3.72
CA GLU A 274 32.99 3.39 -3.27
C GLU A 274 33.07 3.75 -1.79
N MET A 275 32.23 4.66 -1.31
CA MET A 275 32.10 4.98 0.12
C MET A 275 31.80 3.72 0.93
N LEU A 276 30.86 2.86 0.48
CA LEU A 276 30.57 1.61 1.15
C LEU A 276 31.78 0.66 1.20
N ARG A 277 32.57 0.58 0.12
CA ARG A 277 33.82 -0.23 0.09
C ARG A 277 34.85 0.29 1.10
N ARG A 278 35.03 1.61 1.19
CA ARG A 278 36.00 2.24 2.10
C ARG A 278 35.71 2.00 3.58
N ARG A 279 34.45 1.76 3.95
CA ARG A 279 34.08 1.36 5.33
C ARG A 279 34.62 -0.02 5.73
N GLY A 280 35.20 -0.77 4.80
CA GLY A 280 35.84 -2.05 5.05
C GLY A 280 34.83 -3.19 5.23
N ARG A 281 35.13 -4.12 6.12
CA ARG A 281 34.38 -5.38 6.26
C ARG A 281 33.02 -5.14 6.91
N ILE A 282 31.97 -5.24 6.10
CA ILE A 282 30.59 -5.34 6.60
C ILE A 282 30.40 -6.67 7.33
N ARG A 283 30.02 -6.60 8.61
CA ARG A 283 29.75 -7.79 9.42
C ARG A 283 28.42 -8.42 9.01
N CYS A 284 28.47 -9.66 8.53
CA CYS A 284 27.25 -10.44 8.35
C CYS A 284 26.68 -10.83 9.71
N ARG A 285 25.37 -10.66 9.89
CA ARG A 285 24.66 -10.99 11.14
C ARG A 285 24.76 -12.46 11.54
N ASN A 286 24.85 -13.37 10.56
CA ASN A 286 24.70 -14.81 10.78
C ASN A 286 26.00 -15.61 10.67
N CYS A 287 27.09 -15.00 10.20
CA CYS A 287 28.33 -15.73 10.00
C CYS A 287 29.32 -15.38 11.13
N ALA A 288 30.02 -16.38 11.68
CA ALA A 288 31.02 -16.20 12.73
C ALA A 288 32.20 -15.34 12.21
N LYS A 289 32.87 -14.63 13.12
CA LYS A 289 33.74 -13.47 12.82
C LYS A 289 34.89 -13.70 11.82
N SER A 290 35.25 -14.94 11.50
CA SER A 290 36.45 -15.29 10.73
C SER A 290 36.25 -15.55 9.23
N SER A 291 35.03 -15.81 8.76
CA SER A 291 34.79 -16.24 7.36
C SER A 291 34.21 -15.17 6.44
N TYR A 292 34.33 -13.89 6.79
CA TYR A 292 33.70 -12.83 6.00
C TYR A 292 34.37 -12.70 4.63
N PRO A 293 33.62 -12.94 3.52
CA PRO A 293 34.11 -12.57 2.20
C PRO A 293 34.41 -11.08 2.18
N LYS A 294 35.47 -10.68 1.47
CA LYS A 294 35.69 -9.26 1.19
C LYS A 294 34.49 -8.73 0.41
N MET A 295 34.28 -7.42 0.47
CA MET A 295 33.18 -6.78 -0.24
C MET A 295 33.21 -7.09 -1.75
N GLU A 296 34.41 -7.24 -2.31
CA GLU A 296 34.62 -7.65 -3.71
C GLU A 296 34.02 -9.04 -4.02
N ASP A 297 34.20 -10.02 -3.15
CA ASP A 297 33.77 -11.42 -3.39
C ASP A 297 32.24 -11.53 -3.44
N VAL A 298 31.56 -10.74 -2.60
CA VAL A 298 30.09 -10.70 -2.54
C VAL A 298 29.49 -10.14 -3.84
N VAL A 299 30.18 -9.17 -4.45
CA VAL A 299 29.78 -8.55 -5.72
C VAL A 299 30.03 -9.50 -6.90
N ALA A 300 31.16 -10.20 -6.91
CA ALA A 300 31.56 -11.11 -7.99
C ALA A 300 30.59 -12.30 -8.15
N VAL A 301 30.22 -12.98 -7.06
CA VAL A 301 29.30 -14.12 -7.08
C VAL A 301 27.92 -13.71 -7.64
N ARG A 302 27.47 -12.50 -7.30
CA ARG A 302 26.16 -12.00 -7.74
C ARG A 302 26.14 -11.59 -9.20
N ARG A 303 27.25 -11.04 -9.73
CA ARG A 303 27.38 -10.77 -11.18
C ARG A 303 27.23 -12.06 -11.99
N ALA A 304 27.85 -13.15 -11.56
CA ALA A 304 27.73 -14.46 -12.24
C ALA A 304 26.30 -15.02 -12.20
N ALA A 305 25.58 -14.85 -11.07
CA ALA A 305 24.20 -15.33 -10.93
C ALA A 305 23.18 -14.45 -11.69
N LEU A 306 23.34 -13.12 -11.65
CA LEU A 306 22.41 -12.19 -12.31
C LEU A 306 22.56 -12.18 -13.83
N TYR A 307 23.76 -12.45 -14.35
CA TYR A 307 23.98 -12.63 -15.80
C TYR A 307 23.08 -13.71 -16.42
N ARG A 308 22.61 -14.68 -15.62
CA ARG A 308 21.74 -15.77 -16.08
C ARG A 308 20.24 -15.47 -16.00
N ILE A 309 19.80 -14.47 -15.21
CA ILE A 309 18.36 -14.25 -14.93
C ILE A 309 17.84 -12.95 -15.54
N HIS A 310 18.69 -11.93 -15.76
CA HIS A 310 18.28 -10.65 -16.34
C HIS A 310 19.31 -10.14 -17.35
N GLN A 311 19.23 -10.61 -18.60
CA GLN A 311 20.18 -10.29 -19.67
C GLN A 311 19.98 -8.92 -20.34
N ALA A 312 19.06 -8.07 -19.86
CA ALA A 312 18.91 -6.73 -20.41
C ALA A 312 18.44 -5.74 -19.34
N SER A 313 19.15 -4.62 -19.20
CA SER A 313 18.78 -3.36 -18.53
C SER A 313 18.96 -3.16 -17.02
N SER A 314 19.11 -4.18 -16.16
CA SER A 314 19.34 -3.93 -14.72
C SER A 314 20.81 -3.63 -14.42
N ARG A 315 21.28 -2.42 -14.78
CA ARG A 315 22.57 -1.89 -14.35
C ARG A 315 22.68 -1.95 -12.82
N THR A 316 23.91 -2.11 -12.34
CA THR A 316 24.33 -2.57 -11.00
C THR A 316 24.02 -1.63 -9.82
N VAL A 317 22.92 -0.91 -9.86
CA VAL A 317 22.48 -0.01 -8.79
C VAL A 317 22.15 -0.82 -7.53
N GLY A 318 22.91 -0.63 -6.44
CA GLY A 318 22.54 -1.15 -5.11
C GLY A 318 22.85 -2.62 -4.85
N GLN A 319 23.82 -3.24 -5.54
CA GLN A 319 24.20 -4.65 -5.27
C GLN A 319 24.56 -4.91 -3.79
N LEU A 320 25.18 -3.94 -3.12
CA LEU A 320 25.47 -4.01 -1.67
C LEU A 320 24.23 -3.91 -0.79
N GLN A 321 23.33 -3.01 -1.14
CA GLN A 321 22.07 -2.82 -0.42
C GLN A 321 21.18 -4.05 -0.53
N SER A 322 21.32 -4.81 -1.62
CA SER A 322 20.58 -6.05 -1.82
C SER A 322 20.99 -7.21 -0.92
N ASN A 323 21.91 -6.95 0.02
CA ASN A 323 22.32 -7.81 1.13
C ASN A 323 22.05 -7.17 2.50
N THR A 324 21.30 -6.08 2.54
CA THR A 324 21.00 -5.34 3.77
C THR A 324 19.49 -5.40 4.02
N CYS A 325 19.08 -5.74 5.24
CA CYS A 325 17.67 -5.65 5.59
C CYS A 325 17.27 -4.17 5.74
N SER A 326 16.29 -3.72 4.96
CA SER A 326 15.81 -2.35 4.97
C SER A 326 15.12 -1.93 6.28
N ASN A 327 14.80 -2.89 7.17
CA ASN A 327 14.20 -2.60 8.47
C ASN A 327 15.21 -2.56 9.63
N CYS A 328 16.07 -3.57 9.81
CA CYS A 328 17.04 -3.59 10.91
C CYS A 328 18.45 -3.13 10.51
N LEU A 329 18.67 -2.84 9.23
CA LEU A 329 19.98 -2.49 8.65
C LEU A 329 21.09 -3.54 8.86
N ASN A 330 20.73 -4.73 9.34
CA ASN A 330 21.66 -5.86 9.40
C ASN A 330 22.03 -6.32 7.99
N HIS A 331 23.29 -6.68 7.82
CA HIS A 331 23.84 -7.18 6.57
C HIS A 331 23.93 -8.71 6.58
N PHE A 332 23.75 -9.31 5.41
CA PHE A 332 23.75 -10.75 5.17
C PHE A 332 24.67 -11.07 4.00
N CYS A 333 25.65 -11.97 4.19
CA CYS A 333 26.50 -12.39 3.07
C CYS A 333 25.71 -13.28 2.09
N GLY A 334 26.23 -13.44 0.88
CA GLY A 334 25.58 -14.27 -0.16
C GLY A 334 25.41 -15.75 0.24
N VAL A 335 26.28 -16.27 1.12
CA VAL A 335 26.19 -17.65 1.63
C VAL A 335 25.07 -17.77 2.67
N CYS A 336 25.10 -16.92 3.70
CA CYS A 336 24.09 -16.85 4.76
C CYS A 336 22.69 -16.46 4.21
N ARG A 337 22.58 -16.02 2.94
CA ARG A 337 21.32 -15.79 2.21
C ARG A 337 20.67 -17.08 1.68
N ARG A 338 21.37 -18.22 1.60
CA ARG A 338 20.82 -19.47 1.03
C ARG A 338 20.08 -20.37 2.04
N ASP A 339 20.30 -20.17 3.33
CA ASP A 339 19.57 -20.90 4.37
C ASP A 339 18.13 -20.38 4.50
N GLU A 340 17.13 -21.23 4.20
CA GLU A 340 15.71 -20.87 4.14
C GLU A 340 15.20 -20.07 5.34
N GLU A 341 15.60 -20.45 6.56
CA GLU A 341 15.23 -19.80 7.82
C GLU A 341 15.92 -18.44 8.05
N LYS A 342 17.09 -18.25 7.47
CA LYS A 342 17.98 -17.09 7.66
C LYS A 342 18.00 -16.15 6.46
N THR A 343 17.11 -16.37 5.50
CA THR A 343 17.12 -15.67 4.22
C THR A 343 16.73 -14.21 4.32
N LEU A 344 17.54 -13.38 3.67
CA LEU A 344 17.13 -12.05 3.22
C LEU A 344 16.28 -12.21 1.95
N ARG A 345 15.01 -11.84 2.04
CA ARG A 345 14.04 -11.96 0.95
C ARG A 345 13.76 -10.59 0.32
N PHE A 346 13.59 -10.58 -0.99
CA PHE A 346 13.32 -9.38 -1.78
C PHE A 346 11.82 -9.24 -2.05
N CYS A 347 11.22 -8.11 -1.66
CA CYS A 347 9.82 -7.82 -1.94
C CYS A 347 9.66 -7.22 -3.35
N GLY A 348 9.82 -8.03 -4.40
CA GLY A 348 9.87 -7.56 -5.79
C GLY A 348 8.59 -6.87 -6.26
N ASP A 349 7.44 -7.47 -5.97
CA ASP A 349 6.16 -6.97 -6.46
C ASP A 349 5.47 -5.94 -5.54
N GLY A 350 6.20 -5.46 -4.52
CA GLY A 350 5.75 -4.46 -3.56
C GLY A 350 6.72 -3.27 -3.51
N CYS A 351 7.33 -3.07 -2.34
CA CYS A 351 8.23 -1.95 -2.06
C CYS A 351 9.59 -2.05 -2.76
N GLY A 352 9.98 -3.21 -3.29
CA GLY A 352 11.29 -3.41 -3.91
C GLY A 352 12.45 -3.33 -2.92
N LYS A 353 12.20 -3.74 -1.67
CA LYS A 353 13.16 -3.71 -0.55
C LYS A 353 13.51 -5.13 -0.09
N ASN A 354 14.61 -5.27 0.62
CA ASN A 354 15.04 -6.55 1.18
C ASN A 354 14.75 -6.61 2.67
N PHE A 355 14.26 -7.74 3.16
CA PHE A 355 13.98 -7.92 4.58
C PHE A 355 14.43 -9.29 5.06
N CYS A 356 14.93 -9.36 6.29
CA CYS A 356 15.17 -10.63 6.96
C CYS A 356 13.85 -11.16 7.55
N SER A 357 13.81 -12.48 7.76
CA SER A 357 12.68 -13.19 8.38
C SER A 357 12.25 -12.59 9.73
N ASN A 358 13.19 -12.07 10.52
CA ASN A 358 12.89 -11.44 11.81
C ASN A 358 12.21 -10.07 11.69
N CYS A 359 12.36 -9.37 10.57
CA CYS A 359 11.85 -8.01 10.40
C CYS A 359 10.50 -7.95 9.70
N THR A 360 10.17 -8.96 8.90
CA THR A 360 8.85 -9.05 8.28
C THR A 360 8.58 -10.50 7.92
N THR A 361 7.30 -10.86 7.98
CA THR A 361 6.82 -12.07 7.32
C THR A 361 6.67 -11.80 5.83
N PHE A 362 6.99 -12.82 5.03
CA PHE A 362 6.65 -12.87 3.62
C PHE A 362 5.49 -13.82 3.44
N ASN A 363 4.57 -13.44 2.57
CA ASN A 363 3.48 -14.29 2.18
C ASN A 363 3.56 -14.49 0.67
N THR A 364 3.33 -15.73 0.25
CA THR A 364 3.26 -16.12 -1.16
C THR A 364 1.80 -16.35 -1.50
N CYS A 365 1.29 -15.66 -2.52
CA CYS A 365 -0.07 -15.86 -2.95
C CYS A 365 -0.19 -17.22 -3.64
N ASN A 366 -1.04 -18.11 -3.13
CA ASN A 366 -1.20 -19.44 -3.73
C ASN A 366 -1.79 -19.39 -5.15
N SER A 367 -2.50 -18.30 -5.50
CA SER A 367 -3.13 -18.12 -6.81
C SER A 367 -2.14 -17.64 -7.87
N CYS A 368 -1.47 -16.49 -7.65
CA CYS A 368 -0.56 -15.92 -8.65
C CYS A 368 0.93 -16.14 -8.34
N LYS A 369 1.26 -16.92 -7.30
CA LYS A 369 2.63 -17.20 -6.83
C LYS A 369 3.48 -15.97 -6.46
N LYS A 370 2.87 -14.78 -6.40
CA LYS A 370 3.52 -13.53 -6.00
C LYS A 370 3.92 -13.58 -4.55
N GLU A 371 5.17 -13.22 -4.28
CA GLU A 371 5.69 -13.02 -2.92
C GLU A 371 5.68 -11.53 -2.57
N SER A 372 5.23 -11.22 -1.36
CA SER A 372 5.26 -9.86 -0.86
C SER A 372 5.47 -9.86 0.65
N CYS A 373 6.17 -8.84 1.15
CA CYS A 373 6.23 -8.60 2.59
C CYS A 373 4.84 -8.17 3.10
N ALA A 374 4.57 -8.47 4.37
CA ALA A 374 3.29 -8.20 5.02
C ALA A 374 2.89 -6.72 5.04
N SER A 375 3.88 -5.80 5.02
CA SER A 375 3.61 -4.36 4.94
C SER A 375 3.20 -3.90 3.54
N CYS A 376 3.52 -4.68 2.50
CA CYS A 376 3.22 -4.32 1.13
C CYS A 376 1.82 -4.71 0.67
N GLU A 377 1.40 -5.91 1.06
CA GLU A 377 0.21 -6.54 0.54
C GLU A 377 -0.49 -7.24 1.70
N THR A 378 -1.78 -6.98 1.85
CA THR A 378 -2.64 -7.71 2.77
C THR A 378 -2.99 -9.06 2.16
N PHE A 379 -2.69 -10.12 2.88
CA PHE A 379 -3.06 -11.48 2.50
C PHE A 379 -4.23 -11.95 3.35
N PHE A 380 -5.09 -12.74 2.73
CA PHE A 380 -6.28 -13.30 3.36
C PHE A 380 -6.16 -14.81 3.32
N ASN A 381 -6.45 -15.45 4.44
CA ASN A 381 -6.62 -16.90 4.48
C ASN A 381 -7.93 -17.25 3.76
N CYS A 382 -7.91 -18.29 2.93
CA CYS A 382 -9.11 -18.78 2.29
C CYS A 382 -10.09 -19.30 3.36
N CYS A 383 -11.36 -18.92 3.30
CA CYS A 383 -12.34 -19.25 4.35
C CYS A 383 -12.82 -20.71 4.36
N SER A 384 -12.28 -21.58 3.51
CA SER A 384 -12.57 -23.02 3.58
C SER A 384 -11.76 -23.63 4.71
N SER A 385 -12.42 -24.40 5.58
CA SER A 385 -11.79 -25.16 6.69
C SER A 385 -10.68 -26.09 6.22
N HIS A 386 -10.65 -26.43 4.92
CA HIS A 386 -9.65 -27.30 4.31
C HIS A 386 -8.67 -26.54 3.41
N CYS A 387 -8.54 -25.22 3.57
CA CYS A 387 -7.73 -24.39 2.70
C CYS A 387 -6.84 -23.39 3.47
N ASP A 388 -5.62 -23.81 3.79
CA ASP A 388 -4.59 -22.94 4.38
C ASP A 388 -3.92 -21.99 3.35
N ARG A 389 -4.57 -21.78 2.21
CA ARG A 389 -4.01 -20.95 1.13
C ARG A 389 -4.16 -19.48 1.48
N LYS A 390 -3.06 -18.74 1.31
CA LYS A 390 -3.02 -17.28 1.40
C LYS A 390 -3.26 -16.66 0.03
N ILE A 391 -4.16 -15.69 -0.03
CA ILE A 391 -4.54 -14.99 -1.26
C ILE A 391 -4.21 -13.52 -1.08
N CYS A 392 -3.50 -12.92 -2.05
CA CYS A 392 -3.26 -11.47 -2.04
C CYS A 392 -4.53 -10.71 -2.42
N SER A 393 -4.63 -9.43 -2.02
CA SER A 393 -5.81 -8.59 -2.30
C SER A 393 -6.14 -8.49 -3.80
N GLY A 394 -5.13 -8.54 -4.67
CA GLY A 394 -5.34 -8.53 -6.12
C GLY A 394 -5.86 -9.86 -6.71
N CYS A 395 -5.72 -10.97 -5.99
CA CYS A 395 -6.23 -12.29 -6.40
C CYS A 395 -7.50 -12.71 -5.66
N ILE A 396 -7.93 -11.94 -4.66
CA ILE A 396 -9.29 -12.06 -4.16
C ILE A 396 -10.20 -11.66 -5.31
N LEU A 397 -10.71 -12.66 -6.00
CA LEU A 397 -11.85 -12.47 -6.87
C LEU A 397 -12.92 -11.75 -6.03
N LYS A 398 -13.52 -10.68 -6.58
CA LYS A 398 -14.49 -9.79 -5.89
C LYS A 398 -15.75 -10.49 -5.36
N LYS A 399 -15.81 -11.82 -5.30
CA LYS A 399 -16.89 -12.58 -4.72
C LYS A 399 -16.65 -12.76 -3.21
N THR A 400 -16.81 -11.67 -2.47
CA THR A 400 -17.08 -11.75 -1.03
C THR A 400 -18.52 -12.21 -0.86
N CYS A 401 -18.78 -13.16 0.03
CA CYS A 401 -20.16 -13.49 0.39
C CYS A 401 -20.83 -12.24 1.00
N GLU A 402 -21.92 -11.76 0.42
CA GLU A 402 -22.60 -10.55 0.92
C GLU A 402 -23.10 -10.69 2.36
N LYS A 403 -23.47 -11.92 2.76
CA LYS A 403 -23.98 -12.20 4.11
C LYS A 403 -22.89 -12.20 5.18
N CYS A 404 -21.75 -12.86 4.94
CA CYS A 404 -20.70 -13.02 5.96
C CYS A 404 -19.40 -12.28 5.68
N ARG A 405 -19.30 -11.57 4.55
CA ARG A 405 -18.13 -10.81 4.09
C ARG A 405 -16.85 -11.65 3.96
N ARG A 406 -16.96 -12.97 3.91
CA ARG A 406 -15.83 -13.90 3.74
C ARG A 406 -15.42 -14.03 2.27
N SER A 407 -14.13 -14.27 2.05
CA SER A 407 -13.48 -14.34 0.73
C SER A 407 -13.03 -15.78 0.42
N TRP A 408 -13.10 -16.19 -0.85
CA TRP A 408 -12.77 -17.56 -1.30
C TRP A 408 -11.72 -17.52 -2.41
N CYS A 409 -10.84 -18.53 -2.47
CA CYS A 409 -9.94 -18.69 -3.61
C CYS A 409 -10.67 -19.36 -4.79
N GLN A 410 -10.23 -19.08 -6.01
CA GLN A 410 -10.78 -19.68 -7.24
C GLN A 410 -10.74 -21.22 -7.24
N HIS A 411 -9.80 -21.83 -6.52
CA HIS A 411 -9.71 -23.28 -6.41
C HIS A 411 -10.80 -23.86 -5.49
N CYS A 412 -11.23 -23.12 -4.47
CA CYS A 412 -12.37 -23.52 -3.63
C CYS A 412 -13.72 -23.23 -4.29
N GLU A 413 -13.76 -22.57 -5.46
CA GLU A 413 -14.99 -22.35 -6.22
C GLU A 413 -15.47 -23.65 -6.89
N HIS A 414 -14.57 -24.61 -7.11
CA HIS A 414 -14.83 -25.87 -7.82
C HIS A 414 -15.06 -27.07 -6.90
N SER A 415 -14.72 -26.96 -5.61
CA SER A 415 -15.29 -27.84 -4.59
C SER A 415 -16.77 -27.50 -4.50
N GLY A 416 -17.57 -28.22 -5.31
CA GLY A 416 -19.01 -28.06 -5.42
C GLY A 416 -19.70 -28.17 -4.06
N PRO A 417 -21.02 -27.89 -3.99
CA PRO A 417 -21.75 -28.05 -2.74
C PRO A 417 -21.46 -29.46 -2.19
N ILE A 418 -20.87 -29.52 -1.00
CA ILE A 418 -20.88 -30.76 -0.23
C ILE A 418 -22.37 -31.05 -0.05
N LYS A 419 -22.86 -32.12 -0.67
CA LYS A 419 -24.22 -32.61 -0.43
C LYS A 419 -24.26 -33.01 1.05
N LEU A 420 -24.64 -32.08 1.91
CA LEU A 420 -25.09 -32.40 3.25
C LEU A 420 -26.42 -33.14 3.03
N HIS A 421 -26.42 -34.45 3.29
CA HIS A 421 -27.66 -35.20 3.40
C HIS A 421 -28.42 -34.62 4.60
N ASN A 422 -29.42 -33.78 4.32
CA ASN A 422 -30.33 -33.28 5.34
C ASN A 422 -31.26 -34.42 5.74
N MET A 423 -31.11 -34.93 6.95
CA MET A 423 -32.16 -35.70 7.61
C MET A 423 -33.13 -34.72 8.29
N GLY A 424 -34.22 -34.36 7.58
CA GLY A 424 -35.47 -33.89 8.18
C GLY A 424 -35.77 -32.38 8.16
N GLY A 425 -36.95 -32.04 7.64
CA GLY A 425 -37.79 -30.93 8.13
C GLY A 425 -37.74 -29.59 7.38
N ASN A 426 -38.90 -29.15 6.89
CA ASN A 426 -39.14 -27.97 6.05
C ASN A 426 -38.93 -26.62 6.77
N GLU A 427 -37.97 -25.82 6.30
CA GLU A 427 -38.02 -24.35 6.30
C GLU A 427 -36.96 -23.81 5.31
N GLU A 428 -37.39 -23.17 4.21
CA GLU A 428 -36.48 -22.55 3.23
C GLU A 428 -35.86 -21.25 3.80
N ARG A 429 -34.84 -21.39 4.65
CA ARG A 429 -33.84 -20.33 4.83
C ARG A 429 -32.88 -20.39 3.66
N VAL A 430 -32.67 -19.26 2.97
CA VAL A 430 -31.58 -19.10 1.99
C VAL A 430 -30.24 -19.16 2.72
N GLN A 431 -29.82 -20.36 3.11
CA GLN A 431 -28.48 -20.65 3.59
C GLN A 431 -27.52 -20.39 2.44
N CYS A 432 -26.42 -19.69 2.71
CA CYS A 432 -25.32 -19.67 1.78
C CYS A 432 -24.72 -21.09 1.82
N THR A 433 -25.17 -21.99 0.95
CA THR A 433 -24.67 -23.38 0.82
C THR A 433 -23.16 -23.45 0.55
N ARG A 434 -22.54 -22.31 0.22
CA ARG A 434 -21.09 -22.15 0.07
C ARG A 434 -20.37 -21.69 1.33
N CYS A 435 -21.06 -21.22 2.37
CA CYS A 435 -20.48 -20.83 3.66
C CYS A 435 -21.05 -21.71 4.77
N LEU A 436 -20.44 -22.88 5.01
CA LEU A 436 -20.69 -23.70 6.20
C LEU A 436 -20.54 -22.90 7.52
N CYS A 437 -19.82 -21.77 7.50
CA CYS A 437 -19.63 -20.91 8.65
C CYS A 437 -20.80 -19.95 8.99
N CYS A 438 -21.93 -20.01 8.28
CA CYS A 438 -23.14 -19.25 8.65
C CYS A 438 -24.25 -20.15 9.22
N ALA A 439 -23.97 -21.45 9.40
CA ALA A 439 -24.93 -22.41 9.93
C ALA A 439 -24.87 -22.56 11.46
N SER A 440 -23.79 -22.09 12.09
CA SER A 440 -23.67 -21.84 13.54
C SER A 440 -24.00 -20.39 13.84
#